data_AF-A0A022GMU6-F1
#
_entry.id   AF-A0A022GMU6-F1
#
_cell.length_a   1.000
_cell.length_b   1.000
_cell.length_c   1.000
_cell.angle_alpha   90.00
_cell.angle_beta   90.00
_cell.angle_gamma   90.00
#
_symmetry.space_group_name_H-M   'P 1'
#
loop_
_entity.id
_entity.type
_entity.pdbx_description
1 polymer ?
#
loop_
_entity_poly.entity_id
_entity_poly.type
_entity_poly.pdbx_seq_one_letter_code
_entity_poly.pdbx_strand_id
1 'polypeptide(L)'
;MKPTLISLEAFKSKTALSGFRGRNKLLKIDFLLETWVTNPPPTADGRMQHLGTLLVACDEWMKIKEGKESKNSALRSVAVQDLRKQVLLLMNYEQFQRKKQLSGPRMGVPLQPGYSVERVLFNQARNQFRDARTYGLDVTISPVGGSFAHDAHTRQPSPLVQGRQFDQFTPEDFTAYEKLAPISSQSMYVHYMRKHERLGTMLTVSNGRLSRNGAWYSTPRGITIYAMDLYGNLFVQNSTENGRLVGNVSSQFNHSSLNAGNSVICAGEIVVKDGILREISNASGHYRPTRENLVECLRVLADDDLNMDEAIAIVHTATGDEHDSVAALCAPGQVTASTPPPGRPRANRHAPPPRFEPAAEPSRGWTRGTKPQTPPPQSEPVAEPSRGWNNGKPS
;
A
#
# COMPACT_ATOMS: atom_id res chain seq x y z
N MET A 1 -7.59 -6.75 -13.65
CA MET A 1 -7.66 -8.02 -14.39
C MET A 1 -7.87 -9.17 -13.41
N LYS A 2 -8.60 -10.21 -13.80
CA LYS A 2 -8.72 -11.45 -13.02
C LYS A 2 -7.41 -12.24 -13.12
N PRO A 3 -6.81 -12.73 -12.02
CA PRO A 3 -5.67 -13.65 -12.09
C PRO A 3 -6.02 -14.91 -12.87
N THR A 4 -5.03 -15.51 -13.53
CA THR A 4 -5.21 -16.76 -14.30
C THR A 4 -4.22 -17.80 -13.84
N LEU A 5 -4.59 -19.07 -13.97
CA LEU A 5 -3.67 -20.19 -13.79
C LEU A 5 -2.85 -20.39 -15.07
N ILE A 6 -1.64 -20.92 -14.92
CA ILE A 6 -0.83 -21.45 -16.02
C ILE A 6 -1.62 -22.51 -16.77
N SER A 7 -1.52 -22.52 -18.11
CA SER A 7 -2.16 -23.56 -18.92
C SER A 7 -1.57 -24.94 -18.63
N LEU A 8 -2.37 -25.99 -18.83
CA LEU A 8 -1.89 -27.36 -18.69
C LEU A 8 -0.66 -27.64 -19.57
N GLU A 9 -0.67 -27.15 -20.80
CA GLU A 9 0.45 -27.29 -21.73
C GLU A 9 1.73 -26.64 -21.21
N ALA A 10 1.64 -25.38 -20.76
CA ALA A 10 2.77 -24.66 -20.20
C ALA A 10 3.27 -25.31 -18.90
N PHE A 11 2.37 -25.80 -18.05
CA PHE A 11 2.73 -26.53 -16.84
C PHE A 11 3.45 -27.85 -17.17
N LYS A 12 2.96 -28.61 -18.15
CA LYS A 12 3.61 -29.83 -18.65
C LYS A 12 5.01 -29.54 -19.18
N SER A 13 5.17 -28.50 -20.00
CA SER A 13 6.47 -28.05 -20.51
C SER A 13 7.44 -27.70 -19.38
N LYS A 14 7.00 -26.91 -18.39
CA LYS A 14 7.82 -26.54 -17.21
C LYS A 14 8.11 -27.70 -16.26
N THR A 15 7.53 -28.88 -16.43
CA THR A 15 7.72 -30.02 -15.53
C THR A 15 8.30 -31.27 -16.23
N ALA A 16 8.45 -31.22 -17.56
CA ALA A 16 9.01 -32.26 -18.40
C ALA A 16 10.47 -31.95 -18.78
N LEU A 17 11.42 -32.27 -17.89
CA LEU A 17 12.81 -32.44 -18.29
C LEU A 17 12.95 -33.80 -19.03
N SER A 18 13.61 -33.79 -20.19
CA SER A 18 13.90 -34.95 -21.04
C SER A 18 12.70 -35.82 -21.44
N GLY A 19 11.50 -35.23 -21.55
CA GLY A 19 10.27 -35.94 -21.98
C GLY A 19 9.65 -36.89 -20.94
N PHE A 20 10.23 -37.03 -19.74
CA PHE A 20 9.76 -38.00 -18.74
C PHE A 20 9.33 -37.33 -17.43
N ARG A 21 8.01 -37.32 -17.14
CA ARG A 21 7.44 -36.70 -15.91
C ARG A 21 7.35 -37.65 -14.70
N GLY A 22 7.83 -38.89 -14.83
CA GLY A 22 7.76 -39.92 -13.78
C GLY A 22 6.35 -40.49 -13.60
N ARG A 23 6.23 -41.69 -13.02
CA ARG A 23 4.94 -42.37 -12.83
C ARG A 23 4.06 -41.60 -11.84
N ASN A 24 2.87 -41.19 -12.30
CA ASN A 24 1.69 -40.74 -11.55
C ASN A 24 1.79 -39.50 -10.65
N LYS A 25 2.97 -38.95 -10.37
CA LYS A 25 3.12 -37.93 -9.32
C LYS A 25 2.49 -36.56 -9.65
N LEU A 26 2.26 -36.21 -10.91
CA LEU A 26 1.65 -34.92 -11.30
C LEU A 26 0.23 -35.05 -11.89
N LEU A 27 -0.29 -36.27 -12.04
CA LEU A 27 -1.56 -36.51 -12.75
C LEU A 27 -2.74 -35.81 -12.10
N LYS A 28 -2.78 -35.76 -10.76
CA LYS A 28 -3.84 -35.04 -10.02
C LYS A 28 -3.82 -33.55 -10.34
N ILE A 29 -2.64 -32.93 -10.40
CA ILE A 29 -2.49 -31.51 -10.77
C ILE A 29 -2.88 -31.31 -12.24
N ASP A 30 -2.43 -32.19 -13.14
CA ASP A 30 -2.76 -32.12 -14.57
C ASP A 30 -4.28 -32.17 -14.81
N PHE A 31 -4.95 -33.15 -14.19
CA PHE A 31 -6.41 -33.32 -14.29
C PHE A 31 -7.17 -32.11 -13.76
N LEU A 32 -6.74 -31.54 -12.63
CA LEU A 32 -7.39 -30.38 -12.02
C LEU A 32 -7.17 -29.10 -12.85
N LEU A 33 -6.00 -28.93 -13.47
CA LEU A 33 -5.73 -27.84 -14.41
C LEU A 33 -6.56 -27.98 -15.69
N GLU A 34 -6.67 -29.19 -16.23
CA GLU A 34 -7.51 -29.47 -17.40
C GLU A 34 -8.97 -29.15 -17.12
N THR A 35 -9.50 -29.70 -16.02
CA THR A 35 -10.89 -29.51 -15.59
C THR A 35 -11.20 -28.03 -15.36
N TRP A 36 -10.27 -27.25 -14.80
CA TRP A 36 -10.46 -25.80 -14.62
C TRP A 36 -10.69 -25.06 -15.94
N VAL A 37 -10.12 -25.54 -17.04
CA VAL A 37 -10.25 -24.92 -18.37
C VAL A 37 -11.45 -25.48 -19.12
N THR A 38 -11.64 -26.79 -19.11
CA THR A 38 -12.65 -27.48 -19.93
C THR A 38 -14.04 -27.48 -19.29
N ASN A 39 -14.12 -27.48 -17.96
CA ASN A 39 -15.36 -27.50 -17.21
C ASN A 39 -15.25 -26.70 -15.90
N PRO A 40 -15.04 -25.37 -15.98
CA PRO A 40 -14.90 -24.54 -14.78
C PRO A 40 -16.19 -24.56 -13.94
N PRO A 41 -16.09 -24.67 -12.60
CA PRO A 41 -17.27 -24.60 -11.75
C PRO A 41 -18.04 -23.27 -11.94
N PRO A 42 -19.38 -23.31 -12.10
CA PRO A 42 -20.16 -22.13 -12.43
C PRO A 42 -20.35 -21.21 -11.21
N THR A 43 -20.37 -21.76 -9.99
CA THR A 43 -20.57 -21.02 -8.75
C THR A 43 -19.25 -20.59 -8.11
N ALA A 44 -19.28 -19.51 -7.33
CA ALA A 44 -18.10 -19.05 -6.58
C ALA A 44 -17.61 -20.12 -5.60
N ASP A 45 -18.52 -20.78 -4.89
CA ASP A 45 -18.19 -21.85 -3.94
C ASP A 45 -17.58 -23.06 -4.65
N GLY A 46 -18.14 -23.46 -5.80
CA GLY A 46 -17.55 -24.53 -6.61
C GLY A 46 -16.15 -24.19 -7.10
N ARG A 47 -15.91 -22.92 -7.49
CA ARG A 47 -14.55 -22.47 -7.87
C ARG A 47 -13.60 -22.50 -6.69
N MET A 48 -14.05 -22.06 -5.51
CA MET A 48 -13.25 -22.11 -4.28
C MET A 48 -12.90 -23.56 -3.89
N GLN A 49 -13.84 -24.50 -3.99
CA GLN A 49 -13.61 -25.92 -3.74
C GLN A 49 -12.60 -26.54 -4.72
N HIS A 50 -12.73 -26.22 -6.01
CA HIS A 50 -11.80 -26.71 -7.04
C HIS A 50 -10.39 -26.17 -6.80
N LEU A 51 -10.26 -24.86 -6.55
CA LEU A 51 -8.98 -24.22 -6.24
C LEU A 51 -8.37 -24.78 -4.95
N GLY A 52 -9.18 -25.03 -3.91
CA GLY A 52 -8.74 -25.69 -2.69
C GLY A 52 -8.20 -27.10 -2.95
N THR A 53 -8.87 -27.89 -3.80
CA THR A 53 -8.40 -29.23 -4.18
C THR A 53 -7.08 -29.19 -4.94
N LEU A 54 -6.93 -28.21 -5.83
CA LEU A 54 -5.68 -27.99 -6.58
C LEU A 54 -4.54 -27.51 -5.67
N LEU A 55 -4.83 -26.64 -4.70
CA LEU A 55 -3.88 -26.20 -3.68
C LEU A 55 -3.36 -27.39 -2.86
N VAL A 56 -4.27 -28.25 -2.37
CA VAL A 56 -3.92 -29.47 -1.64
C VAL A 56 -3.07 -30.40 -2.49
N ALA A 57 -3.40 -30.58 -3.77
CA ALA A 57 -2.59 -31.40 -4.68
C ALA A 57 -1.17 -30.85 -4.86
N CYS A 58 -0.99 -29.53 -4.89
CA CYS A 58 0.33 -28.89 -4.91
C CYS A 58 1.09 -29.14 -3.61
N ASP A 59 0.44 -28.99 -2.46
CA ASP A 59 1.05 -29.15 -1.13
C ASP A 59 1.45 -30.61 -0.85
N GLU A 60 0.59 -31.57 -1.20
CA GLU A 60 0.88 -33.01 -1.15
C GLU A 60 2.11 -33.34 -2.00
N TRP A 61 2.19 -32.79 -3.21
CA TRP A 61 3.33 -33.01 -4.09
C TRP A 61 4.62 -32.46 -3.49
N MET A 62 4.59 -31.22 -2.97
CA MET A 62 5.74 -30.58 -2.35
C MET A 62 6.24 -31.39 -1.16
N LYS A 63 5.33 -31.86 -0.29
CA LYS A 63 5.65 -32.73 0.86
C LYS A 63 6.28 -34.05 0.44
N ILE A 64 5.78 -34.70 -0.61
CA ILE A 64 6.36 -35.95 -1.15
C ILE A 64 7.81 -35.75 -1.64
N LYS A 65 8.16 -34.52 -2.05
CA LYS A 65 9.45 -34.16 -2.64
C LYS A 65 10.43 -33.51 -1.67
N GLU A 66 9.96 -33.16 -0.49
CA GLU A 66 10.81 -32.69 0.61
C GLU A 66 11.96 -33.69 0.87
N GLY A 67 13.18 -33.18 0.98
CA GLY A 67 14.40 -33.97 1.18
C GLY A 67 14.85 -34.81 -0.02
N LYS A 68 14.17 -34.77 -1.18
CA LYS A 68 14.56 -35.54 -2.38
C LYS A 68 15.29 -34.65 -3.38
N GLU A 69 16.62 -34.69 -3.34
CA GLU A 69 17.48 -33.90 -4.22
C GLU A 69 17.72 -34.59 -5.56
N SER A 70 17.08 -34.08 -6.61
CA SER A 70 17.46 -34.36 -8.00
C SER A 70 17.18 -33.12 -8.83
N LYS A 71 17.94 -32.91 -9.91
CA LYS A 71 17.71 -31.78 -10.85
C LYS A 71 16.25 -31.72 -11.33
N ASN A 72 15.66 -32.88 -11.58
CA ASN A 72 14.24 -33.02 -11.99
C ASN A 72 13.26 -32.61 -10.87
N SER A 73 13.57 -32.93 -9.61
CA SER A 73 12.75 -32.54 -8.47
C SER A 73 12.79 -31.04 -8.23
N ALA A 74 13.98 -30.43 -8.32
CA ALA A 74 14.17 -28.99 -8.13
C ALA A 74 13.38 -28.17 -9.17
N LEU A 75 13.51 -28.49 -10.47
CA LEU A 75 12.79 -27.77 -11.53
C LEU A 75 11.26 -27.88 -11.39
N ARG A 76 10.76 -29.09 -11.09
CA ARG A 76 9.32 -29.30 -10.89
C ARG A 76 8.80 -28.57 -9.66
N SER A 77 9.60 -28.47 -8.60
CA SER A 77 9.23 -27.75 -7.38
C SER A 77 8.99 -26.28 -7.66
N VAL A 78 9.81 -25.64 -8.50
CA VAL A 78 9.59 -24.25 -8.92
C VAL A 78 8.24 -24.10 -9.64
N ALA A 79 7.93 -24.99 -10.59
CA ALA A 79 6.67 -24.94 -11.33
C ALA A 79 5.44 -25.20 -10.44
N VAL A 80 5.53 -26.15 -9.51
CA VAL A 80 4.45 -26.45 -8.55
C VAL A 80 4.26 -25.32 -7.55
N GLN A 81 5.35 -24.70 -7.06
CA GLN A 81 5.28 -23.52 -6.19
C GLN A 81 4.69 -22.31 -6.91
N ASP A 82 5.05 -22.08 -8.18
CA ASP A 82 4.47 -21.00 -9.01
C ASP A 82 2.97 -21.22 -9.21
N LEU A 83 2.56 -22.43 -9.57
CA LEU A 83 1.14 -22.78 -9.66
C LEU A 83 0.41 -22.58 -8.32
N ARG A 84 0.98 -23.04 -7.21
CA ARG A 84 0.44 -22.85 -5.86
C ARG A 84 0.16 -21.37 -5.57
N LYS A 85 1.11 -20.48 -5.90
CA LYS A 85 0.95 -19.02 -5.74
C LYS A 85 -0.20 -18.46 -6.59
N GLN A 86 -0.32 -18.92 -7.84
CA GLN A 86 -1.40 -18.51 -8.74
C GLN A 86 -2.77 -18.97 -8.23
N VAL A 87 -2.86 -20.18 -7.69
CA VAL A 87 -4.09 -20.72 -7.07
C VAL A 87 -4.52 -19.86 -5.89
N LEU A 88 -3.62 -19.58 -4.95
CA LEU A 88 -3.91 -18.73 -3.78
C LEU A 88 -4.37 -17.33 -4.16
N LEU A 89 -3.69 -16.71 -5.13
CA LEU A 89 -4.08 -15.40 -5.62
C LEU A 89 -5.48 -15.40 -6.27
N LEU A 90 -5.82 -16.48 -6.98
CA LEU A 90 -7.12 -16.64 -7.59
C LEU A 90 -8.22 -16.93 -6.55
N MET A 91 -7.91 -17.68 -5.50
CA MET A 91 -8.80 -17.84 -4.33
C MET A 91 -9.07 -16.48 -3.67
N ASN A 92 -8.04 -15.65 -3.46
CA ASN A 92 -8.21 -14.29 -2.94
C ASN A 92 -9.09 -13.45 -3.88
N TYR A 93 -8.93 -13.60 -5.20
CA TYR A 93 -9.79 -12.91 -6.16
C TYR A 93 -11.26 -13.34 -6.05
N GLU A 94 -11.54 -14.63 -5.94
CA GLU A 94 -12.90 -15.17 -5.80
C GLU A 94 -13.53 -14.70 -4.48
N GLN A 95 -12.79 -14.72 -3.37
CA GLN A 95 -13.25 -14.16 -2.09
C GLN A 95 -13.57 -12.67 -2.20
N PHE A 96 -12.70 -11.89 -2.83
CA PHE A 96 -12.94 -10.46 -3.08
C PHE A 96 -14.23 -10.24 -3.90
N GLN A 97 -14.47 -11.05 -4.94
CA GLN A 97 -15.70 -10.94 -5.73
C GLN A 97 -16.93 -11.34 -4.91
N ARG A 98 -16.83 -12.40 -4.11
CA ARG A 98 -17.91 -12.88 -3.24
C ARG A 98 -18.35 -11.80 -2.26
N LYS A 99 -17.41 -11.18 -1.55
CA LYS A 99 -17.70 -10.07 -0.61
C LYS A 99 -18.38 -8.90 -1.31
N LYS A 100 -17.91 -8.54 -2.51
CA LYS A 100 -18.53 -7.47 -3.32
C LYS A 100 -19.96 -7.78 -3.77
N GLN A 101 -20.32 -9.06 -3.90
CA GLN A 101 -21.67 -9.50 -4.29
C GLN A 101 -22.61 -9.61 -3.09
N LEU A 102 -22.12 -10.13 -1.96
CA LEU A 102 -22.91 -10.36 -0.75
C LEU A 102 -23.11 -9.08 0.08
N SER A 103 -22.06 -8.29 0.22
CA SER A 103 -22.08 -7.04 0.95
C SER A 103 -22.15 -5.90 -0.05
N GLY A 104 -23.27 -5.18 -0.09
CA GLY A 104 -23.32 -3.87 -0.74
C GLY A 104 -22.23 -2.95 -0.16
N PRO A 105 -21.82 -1.89 -0.87
CA PRO A 105 -20.80 -0.98 -0.36
C PRO A 105 -21.28 -0.37 0.97
N ARG A 106 -20.49 -0.59 2.03
CA ARG A 106 -20.72 0.02 3.35
C ARG A 106 -20.36 1.50 3.33
N MET A 107 -20.87 2.25 4.30
CA MET A 107 -20.46 3.65 4.50
C MET A 107 -18.95 3.70 4.78
N GLY A 108 -18.25 4.59 4.08
CA GLY A 108 -16.80 4.68 4.15
C GLY A 108 -16.30 6.08 4.40
N VAL A 109 -15.07 6.15 4.92
CA VAL A 109 -14.31 7.37 5.14
C VAL A 109 -13.46 7.65 3.91
N PRO A 110 -13.60 8.81 3.25
CA PRO A 110 -12.72 9.21 2.17
C PRO A 110 -11.36 9.65 2.72
N LEU A 111 -10.38 9.87 1.83
CA LEU A 111 -9.15 10.56 2.21
C LEU A 111 -9.47 11.97 2.74
N GLN A 112 -8.70 12.42 3.72
CA GLN A 112 -8.74 13.81 4.17
C GLN A 112 -8.37 14.75 3.00
N PRO A 113 -8.91 15.99 2.98
CA PRO A 113 -8.85 16.86 1.80
C PRO A 113 -7.45 17.02 1.18
N GLY A 114 -6.40 17.27 1.98
CA GLY A 114 -5.05 17.44 1.47
C GLY A 114 -4.47 16.20 0.78
N TYR A 115 -4.84 15.00 1.25
CA TYR A 115 -4.41 13.72 0.66
C TYR A 115 -5.28 13.31 -0.54
N SER A 116 -6.50 13.84 -0.65
CA SER A 116 -7.40 13.54 -1.77
C SER A 116 -6.83 13.99 -3.13
N VAL A 117 -5.99 15.04 -3.12
CA VAL A 117 -5.32 15.56 -4.31
C VAL A 117 -4.33 14.55 -4.90
N GLU A 118 -3.62 13.77 -4.07
CA GLU A 118 -2.75 12.70 -4.55
C GLU A 118 -3.51 11.70 -5.42
N ARG A 119 -4.74 11.38 -5.03
CA ARG A 119 -5.60 10.49 -5.79
C ARG A 119 -6.08 11.10 -7.11
N VAL A 120 -6.32 12.41 -7.15
CA VAL A 120 -6.66 13.11 -8.39
C VAL A 120 -5.50 13.03 -9.38
N LEU A 121 -4.29 13.36 -8.93
CA LEU A 121 -3.06 13.24 -9.72
C LEU A 121 -2.83 11.79 -10.16
N PHE A 122 -3.08 10.82 -9.28
CA PHE A 122 -2.98 9.40 -9.62
C PHE A 122 -3.92 9.02 -10.78
N ASN A 123 -5.18 9.43 -10.71
CA ASN A 123 -6.14 9.12 -11.75
C ASN A 123 -5.77 9.78 -13.08
N GLN A 124 -5.25 11.01 -13.06
CA GLN A 124 -4.79 11.72 -14.25
C GLN A 124 -3.63 10.97 -14.93
N ALA A 125 -2.57 10.65 -14.19
CA ALA A 125 -1.41 9.92 -14.73
C ALA A 125 -1.82 8.52 -15.24
N ARG A 126 -2.65 7.79 -14.49
CA ARG A 126 -3.16 6.47 -14.92
C ARG A 126 -3.90 6.54 -16.26
N ASN A 127 -4.67 7.60 -16.49
CA ASN A 127 -5.42 7.78 -17.72
C ASN A 127 -4.51 8.14 -18.91
N GLN A 128 -3.37 8.80 -18.69
CA GLN A 128 -2.38 9.09 -19.73
C GLN A 128 -1.66 7.81 -20.23
N PHE A 129 -1.52 6.80 -19.38
CA PHE A 129 -0.89 5.52 -19.75
C PHE A 129 -1.89 4.41 -20.13
N ARG A 130 -3.16 4.75 -20.43
CA ARG A 130 -4.21 3.77 -20.73
C ARG A 130 -3.94 2.89 -21.95
N ASP A 131 -3.23 3.41 -22.95
CA ASP A 131 -2.97 2.73 -24.24
C ASP A 131 -1.60 2.05 -24.32
N ALA A 132 -0.75 2.22 -23.30
CA ALA A 132 0.50 1.48 -23.23
C ALA A 132 0.17 0.01 -22.93
N ARG A 133 0.32 -0.88 -23.93
CA ARG A 133 0.25 -2.35 -23.80
C ARG A 133 1.38 -2.93 -22.94
N THR A 134 1.80 -2.21 -21.91
CA THR A 134 2.94 -2.56 -21.08
C THR A 134 2.44 -3.28 -19.84
N TYR A 135 2.07 -4.54 -20.06
CA TYR A 135 1.89 -5.52 -19.00
C TYR A 135 3.19 -5.59 -18.18
N GLY A 136 3.11 -5.34 -16.88
CA GLY A 136 4.22 -5.55 -15.95
C GLY A 136 5.02 -4.32 -15.53
N LEU A 137 4.75 -3.13 -16.06
CA LEU A 137 5.28 -1.89 -15.47
C LEU A 137 4.31 -1.36 -14.42
N ASP A 138 4.73 -1.40 -13.16
CA ASP A 138 4.13 -0.64 -12.07
C ASP A 138 3.91 0.80 -12.57
N VAL A 139 2.65 1.28 -12.60
CA VAL A 139 2.42 2.69 -12.93
C VAL A 139 2.79 3.44 -11.66
N THR A 140 4.05 3.87 -11.60
CA THR A 140 4.52 4.85 -10.63
C THR A 140 3.78 6.13 -10.91
N ILE A 141 3.12 6.64 -9.88
CA ILE A 141 2.59 7.99 -9.94
C ILE A 141 3.37 8.72 -8.86
N SER A 142 4.10 9.74 -9.28
CA SER A 142 4.54 10.80 -8.38
C SER A 142 3.30 11.63 -8.06
N PRO A 143 2.80 11.60 -6.83
CA PRO A 143 2.26 12.83 -6.32
C PRO A 143 3.12 13.16 -5.12
N VAL A 144 3.70 14.34 -5.15
CA VAL A 144 4.48 14.90 -4.06
C VAL A 144 3.73 14.84 -2.71
N GLY A 145 2.40 14.62 -2.69
CA GLY A 145 1.53 14.62 -1.51
C GLY A 145 1.87 13.67 -0.36
N GLY A 146 2.27 12.41 -0.59
CA GLY A 146 2.38 11.50 0.56
C GLY A 146 3.65 11.69 1.38
N SER A 147 4.65 12.39 0.85
CA SER A 147 5.87 12.77 1.57
C SER A 147 5.78 14.16 2.20
N PHE A 148 4.80 14.99 1.83
CA PHE A 148 4.70 16.38 2.31
C PHE A 148 4.46 16.48 3.81
N ALA A 149 3.61 15.62 4.38
CA ALA A 149 3.32 15.67 5.82
C ALA A 149 4.53 15.27 6.68
N HIS A 150 5.44 14.44 6.15
CA HIS A 150 6.66 14.04 6.84
C HIS A 150 7.83 15.02 6.59
N ASP A 151 7.85 15.74 5.47
CA ASP A 151 8.92 16.71 5.11
C ASP A 151 8.56 18.20 5.37
N ALA A 152 7.31 18.54 5.70
CA ALA A 152 6.91 19.92 6.01
C ALA A 152 7.65 20.53 7.21
N HIS A 153 8.27 19.69 8.05
CA HIS A 153 9.10 20.12 9.18
C HIS A 153 10.58 20.25 8.85
N THR A 154 11.06 19.69 7.72
CA THR A 154 12.50 19.64 7.37
C THR A 154 12.88 20.57 6.21
N ARG A 155 11.90 21.07 5.45
CA ARG A 155 12.13 22.01 4.33
C ARG A 155 11.40 23.34 4.58
N GLN A 156 12.08 24.45 4.32
CA GLN A 156 11.43 25.77 4.25
C GLN A 156 10.30 25.69 3.21
N PRO A 157 9.04 26.02 3.55
CA PRO A 157 7.94 25.95 2.60
C PRO A 157 8.24 26.87 1.41
N SER A 158 7.98 26.40 0.20
CA SER A 158 8.04 27.26 -0.99
C SER A 158 7.19 28.51 -0.75
N PRO A 159 7.64 29.71 -1.18
CA PRO A 159 6.86 30.94 -1.08
C PRO A 159 5.44 30.81 -1.68
N LEU A 160 5.21 29.86 -2.60
CA LEU A 160 3.91 29.60 -3.22
C LEU A 160 2.86 28.99 -2.26
N VAL A 161 3.30 28.30 -1.21
CA VAL A 161 2.41 27.57 -0.27
C VAL A 161 2.58 28.01 1.18
N GLN A 162 3.48 28.97 1.43
CA GLN A 162 3.77 29.49 2.75
C GLN A 162 2.52 30.10 3.41
N GLY A 163 2.20 29.65 4.63
CA GLY A 163 1.05 30.14 5.40
C GLY A 163 -0.31 29.53 5.04
N ARG A 164 -0.39 28.64 4.05
CA ARG A 164 -1.62 27.88 3.72
C ARG A 164 -1.66 26.56 4.48
N GLN A 165 -2.84 26.10 4.86
CA GLN A 165 -2.99 24.75 5.44
C GLN A 165 -2.91 23.68 4.35
N PHE A 166 -2.33 22.52 4.67
CA PHE A 166 -2.16 21.39 3.74
C PHE A 166 -3.48 20.98 3.05
N ASP A 167 -4.59 21.00 3.79
CA ASP A 167 -5.92 20.65 3.29
C ASP A 167 -6.48 21.64 2.26
N GLN A 168 -5.80 22.76 2.01
CA GLN A 168 -6.17 23.79 1.04
C GLN A 168 -5.36 23.72 -0.25
N PHE A 169 -4.43 22.77 -0.38
CA PHE A 169 -3.55 22.69 -1.56
C PHE A 169 -4.33 22.11 -2.76
N THR A 170 -4.11 22.68 -3.95
CA THR A 170 -4.71 22.22 -5.21
C THR A 170 -3.73 21.34 -6.00
N PRO A 171 -4.17 20.58 -7.01
CA PRO A 171 -3.27 19.83 -7.90
C PRO A 171 -2.17 20.71 -8.53
N GLU A 172 -2.48 21.97 -8.84
CA GLU A 172 -1.54 22.95 -9.38
C GLU A 172 -0.48 23.33 -8.34
N ASP A 173 -0.86 23.50 -7.07
CA ASP A 173 0.09 23.76 -5.98
C ASP A 173 1.11 22.62 -5.84
N PHE A 174 0.65 21.36 -5.90
CA PHE A 174 1.53 20.19 -5.86
C PHE A 174 2.46 20.13 -7.08
N THR A 175 1.93 20.41 -8.28
CA THR A 175 2.70 20.42 -9.53
C THR A 175 3.76 21.53 -9.53
N ALA A 176 3.39 22.72 -9.03
CA ALA A 176 4.31 23.86 -8.93
C ALA A 176 5.42 23.57 -7.91
N TYR A 177 5.09 22.91 -6.80
CA TYR A 177 6.08 22.51 -5.81
C TYR A 177 7.05 21.44 -6.33
N GLU A 178 6.57 20.43 -7.07
CA GLU A 178 7.43 19.40 -7.69
C GLU A 178 8.52 20.00 -8.57
N LYS A 179 8.18 21.07 -9.31
CA LYS A 179 9.12 21.78 -10.20
C LYS A 179 10.18 22.60 -9.45
N LEU A 180 9.92 22.98 -8.20
CA LEU A 180 10.81 23.81 -7.38
C LEU A 180 11.71 23.00 -6.46
N ALA A 181 11.32 21.78 -6.10
CA ALA A 181 12.14 20.90 -5.29
C ALA A 181 13.25 20.30 -6.18
N PRO A 182 14.55 20.54 -5.92
CA PRO A 182 15.59 19.76 -6.57
C PRO A 182 15.30 18.28 -6.28
N ILE A 183 15.29 17.45 -7.32
CA ILE A 183 15.10 15.99 -7.27
C ILE A 183 16.32 15.38 -6.55
N SER A 184 16.46 15.65 -5.25
CA SER A 184 17.30 14.87 -4.36
C SER A 184 16.54 13.58 -4.09
N SER A 185 17.26 12.47 -4.11
CA SER A 185 16.84 11.06 -4.09
C SER A 185 15.98 10.58 -2.91
N GLN A 186 15.30 11.47 -2.20
CA GLN A 186 14.49 11.19 -1.01
C GLN A 186 13.03 11.70 -1.12
N SER A 187 12.60 12.22 -2.26
CA SER A 187 11.16 12.44 -2.50
C SER A 187 10.45 11.09 -2.52
N MET A 188 9.83 10.70 -1.42
CA MET A 188 9.32 9.35 -1.26
C MET A 188 7.96 9.20 -1.97
N TYR A 189 7.98 8.51 -3.11
CA TYR A 189 6.80 8.26 -3.92
C TYR A 189 5.80 7.39 -3.16
N VAL A 190 4.50 7.71 -3.20
CA VAL A 190 3.48 6.82 -2.66
C VAL A 190 3.11 5.76 -3.70
N HIS A 191 3.30 4.50 -3.37
CA HIS A 191 2.90 3.41 -4.26
C HIS A 191 1.43 3.04 -4.05
N TYR A 192 0.54 3.43 -4.96
CA TYR A 192 -0.84 2.96 -4.94
C TYR A 192 -0.97 1.56 -5.54
N MET A 193 -1.23 0.58 -4.67
CA MET A 193 -1.29 -0.82 -5.06
C MET A 193 -2.36 -1.07 -6.11
N ARG A 194 -1.99 -1.79 -7.16
CA ARG A 194 -2.94 -2.33 -8.15
C ARG A 194 -3.70 -3.51 -7.57
N LYS A 195 -4.81 -3.89 -8.23
CA LYS A 195 -5.68 -4.99 -7.76
C LYS A 195 -4.90 -6.28 -7.50
N HIS A 196 -3.96 -6.65 -8.37
CA HIS A 196 -3.14 -7.85 -8.20
C HIS A 196 -2.29 -7.80 -6.92
N GLU A 197 -1.64 -6.67 -6.66
CA GLU A 197 -0.81 -6.47 -5.47
C GLU A 197 -1.67 -6.52 -4.20
N ARG A 198 -2.83 -5.85 -4.22
CA ARG A 198 -3.79 -5.87 -3.10
C ARG A 198 -4.24 -7.29 -2.76
N LEU A 199 -4.52 -8.11 -3.76
CA LEU A 199 -4.89 -9.51 -3.54
C LEU A 199 -3.76 -10.30 -2.88
N GLY A 200 -2.49 -9.95 -3.11
CA GLY A 200 -1.33 -10.57 -2.44
C GLY A 200 -1.11 -10.08 -1.00
N THR A 201 -1.71 -8.95 -0.62
CA THR A 201 -1.67 -8.35 0.73
C THR A 201 -2.93 -8.59 1.55
N MET A 202 -3.94 -9.21 0.94
CA MET A 202 -5.22 -9.44 1.58
C MET A 202 -5.10 -10.49 2.68
N LEU A 203 -5.65 -10.19 3.85
CA LEU A 203 -5.85 -11.16 4.91
C LEU A 203 -7.23 -11.80 4.78
N THR A 204 -7.30 -13.09 5.05
CA THR A 204 -8.54 -13.88 5.03
C THR A 204 -8.71 -14.55 6.39
N VAL A 205 -9.95 -14.73 6.83
CA VAL A 205 -10.24 -15.49 8.05
C VAL A 205 -10.36 -16.97 7.71
N SER A 206 -9.74 -17.82 8.51
CA SER A 206 -9.83 -19.27 8.41
C SER A 206 -9.72 -19.87 9.80
N ASN A 207 -10.72 -20.64 10.22
CA ASN A 207 -10.79 -21.25 11.56
C ASN A 207 -10.56 -20.23 12.70
N GLY A 208 -11.22 -19.06 12.61
CA GLY A 208 -11.08 -18.01 13.62
C GLY A 208 -9.74 -17.26 13.62
N ARG A 209 -8.88 -17.45 12.61
CA ARG A 209 -7.56 -16.82 12.54
C ARG A 209 -7.31 -16.15 11.19
N LEU A 210 -6.46 -15.12 11.20
CA LEU A 210 -6.00 -14.40 10.01
C LEU A 210 -4.92 -15.21 9.28
N SER A 211 -5.14 -15.42 7.98
CA SER A 211 -4.18 -16.04 7.06
C SER A 211 -3.84 -15.08 5.93
N ARG A 212 -2.60 -15.18 5.44
CA ARG A 212 -2.17 -14.56 4.19
C ARG A 212 -1.64 -15.65 3.28
N ASN A 213 -2.23 -15.79 2.09
CA ASN A 213 -1.82 -16.78 1.09
C ASN A 213 -1.75 -18.22 1.65
N GLY A 214 -2.74 -18.60 2.47
CA GLY A 214 -2.90 -19.95 3.01
C GLY A 214 -1.96 -20.30 4.17
N ALA A 215 -1.29 -19.32 4.76
CA ALA A 215 -0.48 -19.48 5.95
C ALA A 215 -0.93 -18.50 7.04
N TRP A 216 -0.82 -18.89 8.31
CA TRP A 216 -1.09 -18.00 9.43
C TRP A 216 -0.23 -16.76 9.34
N TYR A 217 -0.86 -15.60 9.48
CA TYR A 217 -0.17 -14.33 9.34
C TYR A 217 0.42 -13.89 10.67
N SER A 218 1.67 -13.44 10.64
CA SER A 218 2.31 -12.74 11.75
C SER A 218 2.85 -11.42 11.22
N THR A 219 2.58 -10.34 11.94
CA THR A 219 3.12 -9.04 11.57
C THR A 219 4.63 -9.06 11.72
N PRO A 220 5.38 -8.59 10.71
CA PRO A 220 6.83 -8.45 10.80
C PRO A 220 7.21 -7.40 11.87
N ARG A 221 8.52 -7.25 12.13
CA ARG A 221 9.01 -6.12 12.95
C ARG A 221 8.66 -4.79 12.27
N GLY A 222 8.39 -3.78 13.08
CA GLY A 222 7.97 -2.45 12.63
C GLY A 222 6.44 -2.30 12.62
N ILE A 223 5.97 -1.22 11.99
CA ILE A 223 4.56 -0.88 11.94
C ILE A 223 3.92 -1.61 10.75
N THR A 224 2.85 -2.36 10.99
CA THR A 224 2.02 -2.92 9.92
C THR A 224 0.74 -2.10 9.82
N ILE A 225 0.55 -1.47 8.68
CA ILE A 225 -0.66 -0.69 8.36
C ILE A 225 -1.71 -1.59 7.73
N TYR A 226 -2.98 -1.25 7.92
CA TYR A 226 -4.11 -1.88 7.25
C TYR A 226 -5.07 -0.86 6.64
N ALA A 227 -5.83 -1.33 5.66
CA ALA A 227 -7.02 -0.66 5.15
C ALA A 227 -8.09 -1.69 4.80
N MET A 228 -9.32 -1.45 5.22
CA MET A 228 -10.48 -2.27 4.86
C MET A 228 -11.33 -1.57 3.81
N ASP A 229 -11.53 -2.19 2.65
CA ASP A 229 -12.40 -1.61 1.62
C ASP A 229 -13.89 -1.65 2.01
N LEU A 230 -14.74 -0.99 1.22
CA LEU A 230 -16.18 -0.89 1.48
C LEU A 230 -16.93 -2.23 1.40
N TYR A 231 -16.26 -3.30 0.98
CA TYR A 231 -16.82 -4.65 0.90
C TYR A 231 -16.28 -5.54 2.03
N GLY A 232 -15.46 -5.00 2.92
CA GLY A 232 -14.89 -5.75 4.03
C GLY A 232 -13.63 -6.55 3.69
N ASN A 233 -12.96 -6.28 2.57
CA ASN A 233 -11.66 -6.90 2.29
C ASN A 233 -10.57 -6.16 3.07
N LEU A 234 -9.83 -6.89 3.91
CA LEU A 234 -8.75 -6.35 4.74
C LEU A 234 -7.40 -6.52 4.02
N PHE A 235 -6.70 -5.41 3.77
CA PHE A 235 -5.36 -5.39 3.18
C PHE A 235 -4.33 -4.92 4.21
N VAL A 236 -3.15 -5.53 4.23
CA VAL A 236 -2.06 -5.15 5.16
C VAL A 236 -0.71 -5.01 4.45
N GLN A 237 0.12 -4.09 4.93
CA GLN A 237 1.49 -3.94 4.46
C GLN A 237 2.37 -3.41 5.59
N ASN A 238 3.63 -3.85 5.65
CA ASN A 238 4.59 -3.26 6.55
C ASN A 238 4.97 -1.86 6.02
N SER A 239 4.73 -0.82 6.81
CA SER A 239 5.09 0.56 6.42
C SER A 239 6.60 0.82 6.52
N THR A 240 7.34 -0.02 7.23
CA THR A 240 8.81 0.06 7.33
C THR A 240 9.53 -0.68 6.20
N GLU A 241 8.81 -1.44 5.36
CA GLU A 241 9.33 -1.95 4.08
C GLU A 241 9.40 -0.82 3.04
N ASN A 242 10.17 0.21 3.37
CA ASN A 242 10.53 1.28 2.47
C ASN A 242 11.58 0.77 1.47
N GLY A 243 11.40 1.11 0.19
CA GLY A 243 12.41 0.78 -0.83
C GLY A 243 12.01 -0.29 -1.83
N ARG A 244 10.71 -0.55 -2.05
CA ARG A 244 10.32 -1.17 -3.32
C ARG A 244 10.65 -0.17 -4.43
N LEU A 245 11.65 -0.50 -5.22
CA LEU A 245 12.03 0.27 -6.39
C LEU A 245 10.88 0.24 -7.38
N VAL A 246 10.27 1.39 -7.65
CA VAL A 246 9.35 1.53 -8.76
C VAL A 246 10.16 2.12 -9.91
N GLY A 247 10.72 1.25 -10.74
CA GLY A 247 11.82 1.63 -11.64
C GLY A 247 13.13 1.79 -10.85
N ASN A 248 13.66 3.01 -10.78
CA ASN A 248 14.92 3.34 -10.07
C ASN A 248 14.71 4.19 -8.80
N VAL A 249 13.47 4.30 -8.30
CA VAL A 249 13.14 5.23 -7.21
C VAL A 249 12.47 4.51 -6.04
N SER A 250 12.85 4.89 -4.81
CA SER A 250 12.27 4.38 -3.58
C SER A 250 10.84 4.88 -3.40
N SER A 251 9.94 3.95 -3.01
CA SER A 251 8.56 4.27 -2.66
C SER A 251 8.25 3.90 -1.21
N GLN A 252 7.24 4.57 -0.66
CA GLN A 252 6.64 4.30 0.65
C GLN A 252 5.23 3.73 0.50
N PHE A 253 4.84 2.94 1.51
CA PHE A 253 3.48 2.46 1.69
C PHE A 253 2.76 3.24 2.78
N ASN A 254 1.73 3.98 2.38
CA ASN A 254 0.82 4.66 3.29
C ASN A 254 -0.50 3.89 3.37
N HIS A 255 -1.36 4.22 4.34
CA HIS A 255 -2.71 3.65 4.42
C HIS A 255 -3.48 3.79 3.09
N SER A 256 -3.31 4.95 2.41
CA SER A 256 -3.89 5.23 1.10
C SER A 256 -3.39 4.28 0.01
N SER A 257 -2.16 3.75 0.11
CA SER A 257 -1.60 2.77 -0.83
C SER A 257 -2.45 1.50 -0.92
N LEU A 258 -2.92 1.01 0.22
CA LEU A 258 -3.56 -0.30 0.36
C LEU A 258 -4.90 -0.41 -0.35
N ASN A 259 -5.65 0.69 -0.48
CA ASN A 259 -6.89 0.75 -1.25
C ASN A 259 -6.82 1.76 -2.41
N ALA A 260 -5.61 2.08 -2.87
CA ALA A 260 -5.34 3.06 -3.93
C ALA A 260 -6.09 4.40 -3.75
N GLY A 261 -6.20 4.87 -2.51
CA GLY A 261 -6.87 6.10 -2.10
C GLY A 261 -8.40 6.06 -2.13
N ASN A 262 -9.03 4.92 -2.40
CA ASN A 262 -10.50 4.82 -2.34
C ASN A 262 -10.96 4.93 -0.87
N SER A 263 -12.24 5.27 -0.66
CA SER A 263 -12.82 5.25 0.67
C SER A 263 -12.70 3.87 1.31
N VAL A 264 -12.55 3.86 2.62
CA VAL A 264 -12.35 2.66 3.44
C VAL A 264 -13.40 2.61 4.54
N ILE A 265 -13.73 1.40 5.02
CA ILE A 265 -14.51 1.27 6.26
C ILE A 265 -13.66 1.82 7.41
N CYS A 266 -12.41 1.36 7.49
CA CYS A 266 -11.42 1.83 8.45
C CYS A 266 -10.01 1.60 7.90
N ALA A 267 -9.03 2.30 8.48
CA ALA A 267 -7.60 2.12 8.24
C ALA A 267 -6.84 2.51 9.51
N GLY A 268 -5.71 1.86 9.74
CA GLY A 268 -4.86 2.13 10.90
C GLY A 268 -3.76 1.09 11.02
N GLU A 269 -3.37 0.77 12.24
CA GLU A 269 -2.30 -0.19 12.52
C GLU A 269 -2.86 -1.50 13.05
N ILE A 270 -2.16 -2.60 12.80
CA ILE A 270 -2.59 -3.94 13.20
C ILE A 270 -1.39 -4.77 13.69
N VAL A 271 -1.61 -5.56 14.73
CA VAL A 271 -0.66 -6.56 15.24
C VAL A 271 -1.32 -7.93 15.21
N VAL A 272 -0.66 -8.87 14.53
CA VAL A 272 -1.13 -10.25 14.39
C VAL A 272 0.00 -11.19 14.76
N LYS A 273 -0.28 -12.22 15.54
CA LYS A 273 0.69 -13.26 15.90
C LYS A 273 0.10 -14.64 15.68
N ASP A 274 0.70 -15.40 14.76
CA ASP A 274 0.30 -16.77 14.41
C ASP A 274 -1.19 -16.85 14.02
N GLY A 275 -1.64 -15.83 13.28
CA GLY A 275 -3.02 -15.62 12.84
C GLY A 275 -3.96 -15.06 13.90
N ILE A 276 -3.52 -14.89 15.14
CA ILE A 276 -4.33 -14.32 16.24
C ILE A 276 -4.22 -12.81 16.18
N LEU A 277 -5.36 -12.11 16.10
CA LEU A 277 -5.41 -10.66 16.20
C LEU A 277 -5.06 -10.25 17.64
N ARG A 278 -4.04 -9.39 17.80
CA ARG A 278 -3.57 -8.91 19.10
C ARG A 278 -3.98 -7.47 19.34
N GLU A 279 -3.74 -6.63 18.34
CA GLU A 279 -4.05 -5.21 18.43
C GLU A 279 -4.56 -4.70 17.09
N ILE A 280 -5.50 -3.76 17.12
CA ILE A 280 -5.95 -3.02 15.96
C ILE A 280 -6.35 -1.60 16.35
N SER A 281 -5.96 -0.61 15.55
CA SER A 281 -6.23 0.80 15.83
C SER A 281 -6.83 1.54 14.64
N ASN A 282 -7.39 2.72 14.86
CA ASN A 282 -7.76 3.66 13.81
C ASN A 282 -6.63 4.66 13.46
N ALA A 283 -5.37 4.32 13.73
CA ALA A 283 -4.21 5.21 13.58
C ALA A 283 -3.86 5.49 12.10
N SER A 284 -4.69 6.27 11.41
CA SER A 284 -4.45 6.66 10.02
C SER A 284 -4.53 8.16 9.83
N GLY A 285 -3.39 8.81 9.56
CA GLY A 285 -3.36 10.25 9.25
C GLY A 285 -4.07 10.62 7.94
N HIS A 286 -4.13 9.70 6.98
CA HIS A 286 -4.69 9.95 5.64
C HIS A 286 -6.22 9.86 5.61
N TYR A 287 -6.80 8.97 6.41
CA TYR A 287 -8.25 8.76 6.46
C TYR A 287 -8.87 9.35 7.73
N ARG A 288 -8.15 9.31 8.86
CA ARG A 288 -8.62 9.65 10.22
C ARG A 288 -9.98 9.02 10.55
N PRO A 289 -10.12 7.67 10.51
CA PRO A 289 -11.39 7.01 10.83
C PRO A 289 -11.80 7.28 12.27
N THR A 290 -13.11 7.33 12.53
CA THR A 290 -13.65 7.51 13.88
C THR A 290 -13.71 6.20 14.66
N ARG A 291 -14.14 6.26 15.93
CA ARG A 291 -14.48 5.09 16.74
C ARG A 291 -15.47 4.18 16.01
N GLU A 292 -16.53 4.76 15.46
CA GLU A 292 -17.61 4.01 14.80
C GLU A 292 -17.09 3.27 13.58
N ASN A 293 -16.11 3.85 12.87
CA ASN A 293 -15.44 3.19 11.76
C ASN A 293 -14.62 1.98 12.21
N LEU A 294 -13.88 2.09 13.32
CA LEU A 294 -13.15 0.95 13.89
C LEU A 294 -14.11 -0.14 14.38
N VAL A 295 -15.20 0.24 15.05
CA VAL A 295 -16.24 -0.70 15.49
C VAL A 295 -16.86 -1.43 14.30
N GLU A 296 -17.17 -0.72 13.20
CA GLU A 296 -17.69 -1.35 11.99
C GLU A 296 -16.68 -2.29 11.35
N CYS A 297 -15.40 -1.93 11.32
CA CYS A 297 -14.32 -2.80 10.87
C CYS A 297 -14.25 -4.10 11.71
N LEU A 298 -14.35 -4.00 13.02
CA LEU A 298 -14.37 -5.15 13.93
C LEU A 298 -15.61 -6.03 13.72
N ARG A 299 -16.79 -5.42 13.50
CA ARG A 299 -18.02 -6.18 13.17
C ARG A 299 -17.87 -6.97 11.88
N VAL A 300 -17.28 -6.38 10.84
CA VAL A 300 -17.01 -7.09 9.58
C VAL A 300 -16.08 -8.29 9.80
N LEU A 301 -15.07 -8.16 10.67
CA LEU A 301 -14.18 -9.28 11.00
C LEU A 301 -14.89 -10.35 11.82
N ALA A 302 -15.80 -9.97 12.73
CA ALA A 302 -16.65 -10.90 13.46
C ALA A 302 -17.62 -11.65 12.53
N ASP A 303 -18.21 -10.97 11.55
CA ASP A 303 -19.08 -11.57 10.52
C ASP A 303 -18.31 -12.60 9.65
N ASP A 304 -16.99 -12.45 9.53
CA ASP A 304 -16.09 -13.41 8.88
C ASP A 304 -15.63 -14.54 9.84
N ASP A 305 -16.23 -14.65 11.03
CA ASP A 305 -15.91 -15.61 12.09
C ASP A 305 -14.50 -15.46 12.70
N LEU A 306 -13.90 -14.26 12.71
CA LEU A 306 -12.61 -14.05 13.37
C LEU A 306 -12.75 -14.14 14.90
N ASN A 307 -11.92 -14.96 15.55
CA ASN A 307 -11.79 -14.92 17.01
C ASN A 307 -10.97 -13.68 17.40
N MET A 308 -11.56 -12.84 18.26
CA MET A 308 -10.95 -11.60 18.75
C MET A 308 -10.91 -11.53 20.28
N ASP A 309 -11.01 -12.67 20.98
CA ASP A 309 -11.01 -12.75 22.45
C ASP A 309 -9.72 -12.19 23.06
N GLU A 310 -8.60 -12.34 22.35
CA GLU A 310 -7.27 -11.88 22.75
C GLU A 310 -6.92 -10.48 22.18
N ALA A 311 -7.85 -9.82 21.49
CA ALA A 311 -7.59 -8.59 20.76
C ALA A 311 -7.93 -7.34 21.60
N ILE A 312 -7.02 -6.37 21.56
CA ILE A 312 -7.22 -5.01 22.08
C ILE A 312 -7.47 -4.06 20.91
N ALA A 313 -8.48 -3.22 21.04
CA ALA A 313 -8.75 -2.13 20.12
C ALA A 313 -8.25 -0.81 20.72
N ILE A 314 -7.52 -0.04 19.91
CA ILE A 314 -6.96 1.26 20.28
C ILE A 314 -7.67 2.35 19.47
N VAL A 315 -8.43 3.20 20.16
CA VAL A 315 -9.18 4.29 19.54
C VAL A 315 -8.43 5.59 19.79
N HIS A 316 -7.79 6.11 18.75
CA HIS A 316 -7.22 7.45 18.72
C HIS A 316 -8.33 8.47 18.51
N THR A 317 -8.48 9.40 19.44
CA THR A 317 -9.44 10.51 19.39
C THR A 317 -8.71 11.86 19.45
N ALA A 318 -9.45 12.96 19.27
CA ALA A 318 -8.87 14.30 19.44
C ALA A 318 -8.41 14.60 20.88
N THR A 319 -8.93 13.86 21.87
CA THR A 319 -8.67 14.07 23.30
C THR A 319 -7.66 13.10 23.90
N GLY A 320 -7.15 12.15 23.09
CA GLY A 320 -6.20 11.12 23.51
C GLY A 320 -6.60 9.73 23.04
N ASP A 321 -5.85 8.73 23.51
CA ASP A 321 -6.02 7.34 23.11
C ASP A 321 -6.84 6.59 24.16
N GLU A 322 -7.80 5.79 23.68
CA GLU A 322 -8.61 4.90 24.49
C GLU A 322 -8.29 3.45 24.11
N HIS A 323 -8.13 2.59 25.11
CA HIS A 323 -7.74 1.20 24.93
C HIS A 323 -8.79 0.31 25.58
N ASP A 324 -9.42 -0.56 24.79
CA ASP A 324 -10.47 -1.47 25.26
C ASP A 324 -10.32 -2.85 24.63
N SER A 325 -10.86 -3.88 25.27
CA SER A 325 -11.05 -5.17 24.59
C SER A 325 -12.04 -4.98 23.45
N VAL A 326 -11.88 -5.76 22.37
CA VAL A 326 -12.82 -5.72 21.24
C VAL A 326 -14.26 -5.98 21.69
N ALA A 327 -14.45 -6.91 22.64
CA ALA A 327 -15.77 -7.21 23.20
C ALA A 327 -16.40 -6.01 23.92
N ALA A 328 -15.62 -5.28 24.72
CA ALA A 328 -16.10 -4.07 25.40
C ALA A 328 -16.44 -2.97 24.41
N LEU A 329 -15.54 -2.72 23.44
CA LEU A 329 -15.72 -1.68 22.43
C LEU A 329 -16.95 -1.92 21.53
N CYS A 330 -17.28 -3.18 21.25
CA CYS A 330 -18.42 -3.54 20.42
C CYS A 330 -19.75 -3.69 21.20
N ALA A 331 -19.75 -3.58 22.54
CA ALA A 331 -20.94 -3.75 23.35
C ALA A 331 -21.97 -2.63 23.12
N PRO A 332 -23.28 -2.96 22.98
CA PRO A 332 -24.32 -1.95 22.84
C PRO A 332 -24.49 -1.17 24.15
N GLY A 333 -24.14 0.12 24.16
CA GLY A 333 -24.37 1.01 25.31
C GLY A 333 -23.27 2.04 25.60
N GLN A 334 -22.07 1.91 25.04
CA GLN A 334 -21.03 2.95 25.13
C GLN A 334 -21.11 3.92 23.95
N VAL A 335 -22.21 4.68 23.87
CA VAL A 335 -22.17 5.98 23.18
C VAL A 335 -21.82 6.99 24.26
N THR A 336 -20.53 7.26 24.48
CA THR A 336 -20.17 8.49 25.17
C THR A 336 -20.67 9.62 24.28
N ALA A 337 -21.69 10.33 24.73
CA ALA A 337 -22.28 11.45 24.00
C ALA A 337 -21.18 12.41 23.57
N SER A 338 -20.83 12.40 22.28
CA SER A 338 -20.08 13.48 21.66
C SER A 338 -21.02 14.68 21.66
N THR A 339 -20.82 15.54 22.65
CA THR A 339 -21.44 16.87 22.65
C THR A 339 -20.99 17.55 21.35
N PRO A 340 -21.90 18.14 20.55
CA PRO A 340 -21.45 18.91 19.40
C PRO A 340 -20.52 20.02 19.92
N PRO A 341 -19.42 20.35 19.21
CA PRO A 341 -18.48 21.34 19.70
C PRO A 341 -19.21 22.66 19.97
N PRO A 342 -18.95 23.35 21.11
CA PRO A 342 -19.45 24.69 21.27
C PRO A 342 -18.90 25.54 20.14
N GLY A 343 -19.79 26.18 19.37
CA GLY A 343 -19.41 27.15 18.37
C GLY A 343 -18.45 28.17 19.00
N ARG A 344 -17.29 28.38 18.36
CA ARG A 344 -16.30 29.37 18.83
C ARG A 344 -17.00 30.70 19.11
N PRO A 345 -16.75 31.37 20.25
CA PRO A 345 -17.21 32.72 20.43
C PRO A 345 -16.54 33.63 19.38
N ARG A 346 -17.37 34.40 18.70
CA ARG A 346 -16.98 35.38 17.68
C ARG A 346 -16.08 36.43 18.34
N ALA A 347 -14.78 36.39 18.04
CA ALA A 347 -13.85 37.40 18.55
C ALA A 347 -14.26 38.80 18.05
N ASN A 348 -14.33 39.72 19.01
CA ASN A 348 -14.76 41.10 18.85
C ASN A 348 -13.85 41.81 17.84
N ARG A 349 -14.40 42.27 16.70
CA ARG A 349 -13.70 43.26 15.86
C ARG A 349 -13.72 44.57 16.65
N HIS A 350 -12.62 45.34 16.64
CA HIS A 350 -12.39 46.62 17.34
C HIS A 350 -11.52 46.56 18.61
N ALA A 351 -10.33 45.96 18.50
CA ALA A 351 -9.19 46.36 19.34
C ALA A 351 -8.02 46.74 18.42
N PRO A 352 -7.36 47.90 18.62
CA PRO A 352 -6.20 48.27 17.82
C PRO A 352 -4.97 47.44 18.24
N PRO A 353 -4.03 47.17 17.32
CA PRO A 353 -2.86 46.34 17.62
C PRO A 353 -1.89 47.04 18.58
N PRO A 354 -1.14 46.28 19.42
CA PRO A 354 -0.14 46.85 20.31
C PRO A 354 1.08 47.38 19.54
N ARG A 355 1.57 48.56 19.94
CA ARG A 355 2.84 49.14 19.45
C ARG A 355 4.01 48.35 20.01
N PHE A 356 4.94 47.97 19.14
CA PHE A 356 6.25 47.45 19.53
C PHE A 356 7.24 48.61 19.69
N GLU A 357 7.87 48.70 20.86
CA GLU A 357 9.11 49.46 21.06
C GLU A 357 10.33 48.56 20.77
N PRO A 358 11.42 49.08 20.17
CA PRO A 358 12.61 48.30 19.91
C PRO A 358 13.51 48.21 21.16
N ALA A 359 13.94 47.00 21.50
CA ALA A 359 14.92 46.75 22.54
C ALA A 359 16.37 46.96 22.03
N ALA A 360 17.21 47.45 22.94
CA ALA A 360 18.55 48.01 22.74
C ALA A 360 19.65 47.01 22.30
N GLU A 361 20.68 47.56 21.65
CA GLU A 361 21.96 46.92 21.33
C GLU A 361 22.75 46.47 22.57
N PRO A 362 23.66 45.50 22.40
CA PRO A 362 24.94 45.57 23.10
C PRO A 362 26.16 45.58 22.16
N SER A 363 27.20 46.18 22.72
CA SER A 363 28.34 46.84 22.11
C SER A 363 29.63 46.00 21.99
N ARG A 364 30.33 46.21 20.86
CA ARG A 364 31.79 46.44 20.63
C ARG A 364 32.87 45.39 20.99
N GLY A 365 33.73 45.15 19.97
CA GLY A 365 35.20 44.97 20.04
C GLY A 365 35.78 44.55 18.67
N TRP A 366 36.17 45.49 17.77
CA TRP A 366 37.57 45.91 17.40
C TRP A 366 38.48 44.74 16.91
N THR A 367 39.14 44.71 15.74
CA THR A 367 39.88 45.72 14.94
C THR A 367 40.14 45.30 13.46
N ARG A 368 40.33 46.32 12.59
CA ARG A 368 41.06 46.43 11.28
C ARG A 368 41.99 45.24 10.87
N GLY A 369 42.14 44.85 9.59
CA GLY A 369 41.80 45.50 8.32
C GLY A 369 42.29 44.72 7.07
N THR A 370 42.45 45.45 5.96
CA THR A 370 42.87 45.06 4.59
C THR A 370 41.79 44.63 3.59
N LYS A 371 41.57 45.51 2.59
CA LYS A 371 40.98 45.24 1.26
C LYS A 371 41.98 44.42 0.41
N PRO A 372 41.55 43.64 -0.60
CA PRO A 372 41.36 44.16 -1.98
C PRO A 372 40.17 43.51 -2.74
N GLN A 373 39.39 44.34 -3.44
CA GLN A 373 39.28 44.44 -4.92
C GLN A 373 38.36 43.42 -5.60
N THR A 374 37.39 43.98 -6.34
CA THR A 374 36.46 43.37 -7.29
C THR A 374 37.17 42.70 -8.46
N PRO A 375 36.74 41.51 -8.92
CA PRO A 375 37.06 41.02 -10.25
C PRO A 375 36.07 41.58 -11.32
N PRO A 376 36.55 41.85 -12.56
CA PRO A 376 35.73 42.31 -13.70
C PRO A 376 34.98 41.15 -14.40
N PRO A 377 34.02 41.45 -15.31
CA PRO A 377 33.20 40.42 -15.96
C PRO A 377 33.85 39.78 -17.20
N GLN A 378 33.64 38.46 -17.28
CA GLN A 378 33.38 37.56 -18.43
C GLN A 378 34.14 37.71 -19.76
N SER A 379 34.78 36.60 -20.16
CA SER A 379 35.13 36.26 -21.54
C SER A 379 34.61 34.86 -21.88
N GLU A 380 33.93 34.73 -23.02
CA GLU A 380 33.35 33.51 -23.60
C GLU A 380 34.39 32.40 -23.89
N PRO A 381 34.01 31.11 -23.86
CA PRO A 381 34.86 30.05 -24.39
C PRO A 381 34.58 29.76 -25.88
N VAL A 382 35.67 29.83 -26.64
CA VAL A 382 35.81 29.42 -28.05
C VAL A 382 35.76 27.89 -28.17
N ALA A 383 35.11 27.42 -29.25
CA ALA A 383 34.95 26.02 -29.62
C ALA A 383 36.24 25.38 -30.17
N GLU A 384 36.44 24.09 -29.89
CA GLU A 384 37.38 23.21 -30.61
C GLU A 384 36.82 21.78 -30.77
N PRO A 385 37.33 21.00 -31.75
CA PRO A 385 36.48 20.19 -32.61
C PRO A 385 36.41 18.68 -32.29
N SER A 386 35.39 18.09 -32.90
CA SER A 386 34.98 16.69 -32.95
C SER A 386 36.09 15.71 -33.42
N ARG A 387 36.23 14.60 -32.68
CA ARG A 387 36.89 13.36 -33.16
C ARG A 387 35.86 12.23 -33.22
N GLY A 388 35.53 11.84 -34.45
CA GLY A 388 34.72 10.66 -34.75
C GLY A 388 35.49 9.37 -34.52
N TRP A 389 34.79 8.32 -34.10
CA TRP A 389 35.29 6.95 -34.07
C TRP A 389 34.66 6.14 -35.20
N ASN A 390 35.56 5.47 -35.92
CA ASN A 390 35.34 4.75 -37.17
C ASN A 390 34.98 3.28 -36.87
N ASN A 391 33.91 2.76 -37.48
CA ASN A 391 33.54 1.35 -37.44
C ASN A 391 34.16 0.61 -38.63
N GLY A 392 34.97 -0.41 -38.36
CA GLY A 392 35.49 -1.33 -39.36
C GLY A 392 35.39 -2.78 -38.90
N LYS A 393 34.55 -3.57 -39.57
CA LYS A 393 34.70 -5.03 -39.75
C LYS A 393 35.78 -5.28 -40.82
N PRO A 394 36.52 -6.41 -40.83
CA PRO A 394 36.05 -7.72 -41.34
C PRO A 394 36.64 -8.90 -40.49
N SER A 395 36.38 -10.20 -40.66
CA SER A 395 35.99 -11.09 -41.77
C SER A 395 35.22 -12.29 -41.22
#